data_AF-A0A967C9L8-F1
#
_entry.id   AF-A0A967C9L8-F1
#
_cell.length_a   1.000
_cell.length_b   1.000
_cell.length_c   1.000
_cell.angle_alpha   90.00
_cell.angle_beta   90.00
_cell.angle_gamma   90.00
#
_symmetry.space_group_name_H-M   'P 1'
#
loop_
_entity.id
_entity.type
_entity.pdbx_description
1 polymer ?
#
loop_
_entity_poly.entity_id
_entity_poly.type
_entity_poly.pdbx_seq_one_letter_code
_entity_poly.pdbx_strand_id
1 'polypeptide(L)'
;MRVTLDPSSTAAQNLIATTAITTGYSGLGQQQKFARPQNGTVSVVDSLGNKVGVGTVTNGVASLSISTRPAPGNVSITFDGDPTSSYLINFKPSSTVSALNYGNWTGPVTKTREATSITFSSSVNLSVCRVDTAGDAVTFGLTNGTDTVTLLNNANSANTGVLTLDAIYSGNSWQSSEGKAFGSAATASVSAGTWTPVATRDGKALALKSLIVNGNNVTATYADNITGVFTLSGTGTASNPGSISPVLTVQRLGTYNNSIGFYEADSITGSVSVAGGSALAPGAAGYLQAALANAKSNGLLLTAAELPDYKQGSVINSLPLNPAKNYGLLLLVNGSETQIYSSYSAANPGGLSQFQSFGSNDRGLTIGIEDLNVASGSDRDFNDIIMTIASSSISVI
;
A
#
# COMPACT_ATOMS: atom_id res chain seq x y z
N MET A 1 -8.81 12.65 10.09
CA MET A 1 -9.82 12.16 11.05
C MET A 1 -9.56 12.83 12.40
N ARG A 2 -10.57 13.46 13.01
CA ARG A 2 -10.50 13.98 14.38
C ARG A 2 -11.23 12.99 15.27
N VAL A 3 -10.52 12.38 16.22
CA VAL A 3 -11.12 11.48 17.21
C VAL A 3 -11.24 12.26 18.51
N THR A 4 -12.45 12.34 19.04
CA THR A 4 -12.74 12.93 20.36
C THR A 4 -13.19 11.80 21.27
N LEU A 5 -12.55 11.68 22.44
CA LEU A 5 -12.87 10.67 23.44
C LEU A 5 -13.74 11.34 24.51
N ASP A 6 -15.03 11.02 24.50
CA ASP A 6 -15.95 11.43 25.55
C ASP A 6 -15.96 10.41 26.70
N PRO A 7 -16.19 10.84 27.96
CA PRO A 7 -16.37 9.91 29.06
C PRO A 7 -17.54 8.97 28.77
N SER A 8 -17.32 7.67 28.93
CA SER A 8 -18.28 6.63 28.55
C SER A 8 -19.55 6.56 29.41
N SER A 9 -19.56 7.21 30.58
CA SER A 9 -20.73 7.21 31.48
C SER A 9 -21.35 8.58 31.61
N THR A 10 -22.68 8.62 31.63
CA THR A 10 -23.48 9.82 31.94
C THR A 10 -23.08 10.43 33.27
N ALA A 11 -22.66 9.60 34.24
CA ALA A 11 -22.15 10.07 35.52
C ALA A 11 -20.85 10.88 35.38
N ALA A 12 -19.88 10.40 34.59
CA ALA A 12 -18.64 11.12 34.34
C ALA A 12 -18.84 12.40 33.53
N GLN A 13 -19.72 12.37 32.51
CA GLN A 13 -20.09 13.55 31.74
C GLN A 13 -20.76 14.61 32.63
N ASN A 14 -21.69 14.20 33.49
CA ASN A 14 -22.35 15.10 34.44
C ASN A 14 -21.38 15.65 35.49
N LEU A 15 -20.45 14.84 35.99
CA LEU A 15 -19.42 15.28 36.93
C LEU A 15 -18.56 16.40 36.33
N ILE A 16 -18.12 16.25 35.08
CA ILE A 16 -17.35 17.28 34.38
C ILE A 16 -18.18 18.55 34.16
N ALA A 17 -19.46 18.40 33.77
CA ALA A 17 -20.31 19.54 33.43
C ALA A 17 -20.84 20.33 34.63
N THR A 18 -21.01 19.69 35.79
CA THR A 18 -21.76 20.25 36.93
C THR A 18 -20.94 20.46 38.19
N THR A 19 -19.75 19.88 38.28
CA THR A 19 -18.93 19.98 39.50
C THR A 19 -18.06 21.23 39.41
N ALA A 20 -18.34 22.21 40.28
CA ALA A 20 -17.45 23.34 40.48
C ALA A 20 -16.06 22.82 40.93
N ILE A 21 -14.98 23.48 40.50
CA ILE A 21 -13.62 23.11 40.93
C ILE A 21 -13.56 23.23 42.46
N THR A 22 -13.50 22.10 43.16
CA THR A 22 -13.41 22.08 44.63
C THR A 22 -12.04 21.58 45.11
N THR A 23 -11.64 22.06 46.28
CA THR A 23 -10.53 21.48 47.05
C THR A 23 -11.04 20.23 47.76
N GLY A 24 -10.65 19.04 47.32
CA GLY A 24 -10.96 17.82 48.05
C GLY A 24 -10.17 17.68 49.37
N TYR A 25 -10.60 16.71 50.18
CA TYR A 25 -10.04 16.44 51.50
C TYR A 25 -9.85 14.93 51.63
N SER A 26 -8.64 14.46 51.94
CA SER A 26 -8.34 13.01 52.05
C SER A 26 -7.87 12.59 53.45
N GLY A 27 -8.12 13.41 54.47
CA GLY A 27 -7.98 12.99 55.86
C GLY A 27 -6.55 12.97 56.43
N LEU A 28 -5.48 12.65 55.70
CA LEU A 28 -4.09 12.67 56.21
C LEU A 28 -3.03 12.89 55.10
N GLY A 29 -2.11 13.84 55.29
CA GLY A 29 -0.92 14.10 54.45
C GLY A 29 -0.92 15.45 53.70
N GLN A 30 0.28 15.97 53.39
CA GLN A 30 0.45 17.20 52.60
C GLN A 30 0.10 16.92 51.14
N GLN A 31 -1.09 17.38 50.70
CA GLN A 31 -1.56 17.20 49.33
C GLN A 31 -0.86 18.16 48.38
N GLN A 32 -0.33 17.66 47.27
CA GLN A 32 0.03 18.52 46.15
C GLN A 32 -1.24 18.88 45.37
N LYS A 33 -1.61 20.16 45.45
CA LYS A 33 -2.71 20.77 44.70
C LYS A 33 -2.31 20.90 43.24
N PHE A 34 -3.12 20.35 42.35
CA PHE A 34 -2.97 20.59 40.92
C PHE A 34 -4.26 21.18 40.35
N ALA A 35 -4.21 22.47 40.05
CA ALA A 35 -5.35 23.33 39.73
C ALA A 35 -5.78 23.27 38.25
N ARG A 36 -5.26 22.32 37.48
CA ARG A 36 -5.43 22.27 36.02
C ARG A 36 -5.90 20.87 35.59
N PRO A 37 -6.85 20.78 34.65
CA PRO A 37 -7.22 19.49 34.09
C PRO A 37 -6.03 18.87 33.32
N GLN A 38 -6.09 17.54 33.11
CA GLN A 38 -4.95 16.80 32.57
C GLN A 38 -4.51 17.32 31.21
N ASN A 39 -3.19 17.48 31.12
CA ASN A 39 -2.49 17.75 29.88
C ASN A 39 -1.46 16.65 29.65
N GLY A 40 -1.23 16.32 28.40
CA GLY A 40 -0.24 15.31 28.05
C GLY A 40 -0.25 15.00 26.57
N THR A 41 0.56 14.02 26.18
CA THR A 41 0.64 13.58 24.80
C THR A 41 -0.17 12.30 24.60
N VAL A 42 -0.81 12.18 23.45
CA VAL A 42 -1.46 10.96 23.00
C VAL A 42 -0.65 10.43 21.83
N SER A 43 -0.39 9.13 21.80
CA SER A 43 0.20 8.44 20.65
C SER A 43 -0.77 7.39 20.14
N VAL A 44 -0.93 7.30 18.83
CA VAL A 44 -1.68 6.23 18.17
C VAL A 44 -0.66 5.25 17.59
N VAL A 45 -0.75 4.00 18.01
CA VAL A 45 0.17 2.93 17.63
C VAL A 45 -0.64 1.85 16.91
N ASP A 46 -0.19 1.41 15.74
CA ASP A 46 -0.87 0.35 14.99
C ASP A 46 -0.52 -1.05 15.51
N SER A 47 -1.12 -2.07 14.91
CA SER A 47 -0.93 -3.48 15.29
C SER A 47 0.49 -4.00 15.11
N LEU A 48 1.31 -3.32 14.30
CA LEU A 48 2.72 -3.65 14.06
C LEU A 48 3.66 -2.85 14.99
N GLY A 49 3.11 -2.03 15.89
CA GLY A 49 3.90 -1.21 16.82
C GLY A 49 4.36 0.13 16.24
N ASN A 50 3.92 0.51 15.04
CA ASN A 50 4.31 1.78 14.43
C ASN A 50 3.48 2.92 15.01
N LYS A 51 4.13 4.05 15.35
CA LYS A 51 3.42 5.28 15.71
C LYS A 51 2.85 5.94 14.46
N VAL A 52 1.54 5.90 14.32
CA VAL A 52 0.79 6.34 13.12
C VAL A 52 0.00 7.63 13.35
N GLY A 53 -0.02 8.10 14.60
CA GLY A 53 -0.66 9.35 14.97
C GLY A 53 -0.15 9.89 16.30
N VAL A 54 -0.40 11.18 16.51
CA VAL A 54 -0.05 11.90 17.73
C VAL A 54 -1.17 12.89 18.03
N GLY A 55 -1.35 13.19 19.31
CA GLY A 55 -2.27 14.19 19.78
C GLY A 55 -1.82 14.79 21.10
N THR A 56 -2.64 15.70 21.58
CA THR A 56 -2.52 16.27 22.91
C THR A 56 -3.82 16.05 23.66
N VAL A 57 -3.72 15.78 24.94
CA VAL A 57 -4.83 16.05 25.86
C VAL A 57 -4.64 17.47 26.35
N THR A 58 -5.66 18.31 26.18
CA THR A 58 -5.70 19.66 26.74
C THR A 58 -7.00 19.84 27.48
N ASN A 59 -6.92 20.19 28.76
CA ASN A 59 -8.09 20.31 29.64
C ASN A 59 -8.99 19.05 29.64
N GLY A 60 -8.38 17.86 29.65
CA GLY A 60 -9.12 16.58 29.62
C GLY A 60 -9.75 16.21 28.28
N VAL A 61 -9.57 17.02 27.23
CA VAL A 61 -10.02 16.71 25.87
C VAL A 61 -8.82 16.24 25.05
N ALA A 62 -8.87 14.98 24.60
CA ALA A 62 -7.91 14.44 23.64
C ALA A 62 -8.24 14.95 22.23
N SER A 63 -7.26 15.59 21.58
CA SER A 63 -7.29 15.90 20.16
C SER A 63 -6.10 15.22 19.51
N LEU A 64 -6.36 14.28 18.60
CA LEU A 64 -5.33 13.52 17.90
C LEU A 64 -5.58 13.49 16.39
N SER A 65 -4.50 13.40 15.65
CA SER A 65 -4.50 13.16 14.21
C SER A 65 -3.71 11.89 13.90
N ILE A 66 -4.18 11.16 12.90
CA ILE A 66 -3.46 10.05 12.29
C ILE A 66 -2.81 10.64 11.04
N SER A 67 -1.47 10.64 11.01
CA SER A 67 -0.68 11.17 9.89
C SER A 67 -0.36 10.11 8.85
N THR A 68 -0.49 8.83 9.22
CA THR A 68 -0.15 7.69 8.36
C THR A 68 -1.19 6.60 8.52
N ARG A 69 -1.52 5.89 7.44
CA ARG A 69 -2.49 4.78 7.49
C ARG A 69 -2.00 3.68 8.46
N PRO A 70 -2.76 3.33 9.52
CA PRO A 70 -2.41 2.23 10.40
C PRO A 70 -2.39 0.88 9.68
N ALA A 71 -1.66 -0.12 10.19
CA ALA A 71 -1.90 -1.53 9.84
C ALA A 71 -3.25 -2.03 10.40
N PRO A 72 -3.90 -3.01 9.73
CA PRO A 72 -5.04 -3.75 10.29
C PRO A 72 -4.77 -4.43 11.59
N GLY A 73 -5.85 -4.63 12.34
CA GLY A 73 -5.82 -5.14 13.69
C GLY A 73 -5.88 -4.01 14.71
N ASN A 74 -5.37 -4.30 15.89
CA ASN A 74 -5.54 -3.46 17.06
C ASN A 74 -4.74 -2.17 16.94
N VAL A 75 -5.45 -1.04 16.84
CA VAL A 75 -4.85 0.28 17.05
C VAL A 75 -4.95 0.64 18.51
N SER A 76 -3.80 0.87 19.13
CA SER A 76 -3.69 1.29 20.54
C SER A 76 -3.52 2.79 20.62
N ILE A 77 -4.35 3.43 21.44
CA ILE A 77 -4.19 4.83 21.81
C ILE A 77 -3.54 4.87 23.19
N THR A 78 -2.32 5.39 23.27
CA THR A 78 -1.56 5.51 24.51
C THR A 78 -1.52 6.96 24.95
N PHE A 79 -1.92 7.22 26.20
CA PHE A 79 -1.79 8.53 26.82
C PHE A 79 -0.58 8.55 27.75
N ASP A 80 0.27 9.56 27.58
CA ASP A 80 1.36 9.90 28.48
C ASP A 80 1.07 11.29 29.08
N GLY A 81 0.53 11.26 30.30
CA GLY A 81 0.05 12.43 31.03
C GLY A 81 1.09 12.95 32.01
N ASP A 82 1.03 14.26 32.32
CA ASP A 82 1.80 14.82 33.42
C ASP A 82 1.33 14.20 34.76
N PRO A 83 2.20 13.48 35.50
CA PRO A 83 1.85 12.84 36.76
C PRO A 83 1.43 13.84 37.85
N THR A 84 1.63 15.15 37.59
CA THR A 84 1.23 16.25 38.46
C THR A 84 -0.11 16.86 38.06
N SER A 85 -0.99 16.18 37.33
CA SER A 85 -2.31 16.73 36.95
C SER A 85 -3.50 15.90 37.46
N SER A 86 -4.17 16.48 38.46
CA SER A 86 -5.47 16.14 39.07
C SER A 86 -5.53 15.13 40.24
N TYR A 87 -6.59 15.30 41.04
CA TYR A 87 -7.01 14.49 42.20
C TYR A 87 -6.98 12.99 41.92
N LEU A 88 -7.00 12.20 43.00
CA LEU A 88 -7.10 10.73 43.16
C LEU A 88 -8.04 9.92 42.22
N ILE A 89 -8.50 10.43 41.08
CA ILE A 89 -8.80 9.61 39.92
C ILE A 89 -7.52 9.55 39.08
N ASN A 90 -6.61 8.66 39.49
CA ASN A 90 -5.61 8.14 38.56
C ASN A 90 -6.38 7.60 37.35
N PHE A 91 -6.53 8.38 36.28
CA PHE A 91 -6.57 7.78 34.96
C PHE A 91 -5.21 7.12 34.80
N LYS A 92 -5.13 5.86 35.23
CA LYS A 92 -3.98 5.00 34.92
C LYS A 92 -3.77 5.09 33.41
N PRO A 93 -2.53 4.94 32.91
CA PRO A 93 -2.29 4.73 31.49
C PRO A 93 -3.37 3.79 30.93
N SER A 94 -4.22 4.34 30.07
CA SER A 94 -5.39 3.65 29.56
C SER A 94 -5.18 3.45 28.08
N SER A 95 -5.21 2.20 27.64
CA SER A 95 -5.28 1.86 26.23
C SER A 95 -6.72 1.52 25.88
N THR A 96 -7.22 2.12 24.81
CA THR A 96 -8.36 1.57 24.08
C THR A 96 -7.84 0.94 22.80
N VAL A 97 -8.52 -0.10 22.35
CA VAL A 97 -8.17 -0.86 21.16
C VAL A 97 -9.37 -0.87 20.22
N SER A 98 -9.18 -0.33 19.02
CA SER A 98 -10.11 -0.52 17.91
C SER A 98 -9.46 -1.43 16.89
N ALA A 99 -10.20 -2.43 16.40
CA ALA A 99 -9.74 -3.28 15.33
C ALA A 99 -10.01 -2.60 13.99
N LEU A 100 -8.96 -2.33 13.21
CA LEU A 100 -9.10 -1.86 11.83
C LEU A 100 -9.08 -3.06 10.88
N ASN A 101 -10.03 -3.11 9.96
CA ASN A 101 -10.07 -4.11 8.89
C ASN A 101 -10.14 -3.38 7.54
N TYR A 102 -9.15 -3.60 6.68
CA TYR A 102 -9.13 -2.98 5.35
C TYR A 102 -9.64 -3.89 4.24
N GLY A 103 -10.06 -5.12 4.55
CA GLY A 103 -10.41 -6.15 3.57
C GLY A 103 -9.17 -6.70 2.84
N ASN A 104 -9.31 -7.86 2.21
CA ASN A 104 -8.22 -8.45 1.43
C ASN A 104 -8.48 -8.21 -0.06
N TRP A 105 -7.48 -7.72 -0.78
CA TRP A 105 -7.43 -7.83 -2.23
C TRP A 105 -7.07 -9.27 -2.61
N THR A 106 -7.75 -9.81 -3.60
CA THR A 106 -7.56 -11.13 -4.18
C THR A 106 -7.21 -10.97 -5.65
N GLY A 107 -6.06 -11.50 -6.05
CA GLY A 107 -5.71 -11.70 -7.45
C GLY A 107 -6.07 -13.11 -7.91
N PRO A 108 -5.90 -13.42 -9.21
CA PRO A 108 -6.12 -14.76 -9.75
C PRO A 108 -5.03 -15.76 -9.33
N VAL A 109 -4.07 -15.36 -8.49
CA VAL A 109 -3.05 -16.25 -7.93
C VAL A 109 -3.53 -16.81 -6.60
N THR A 110 -3.51 -18.13 -6.46
CA THR A 110 -3.81 -18.80 -5.20
C THR A 110 -2.60 -19.56 -4.70
N LYS A 111 -2.41 -19.58 -3.38
CA LYS A 111 -1.38 -20.39 -2.73
C LYS A 111 -1.93 -21.79 -2.48
N THR A 112 -1.18 -22.82 -2.86
CA THR A 112 -1.54 -24.22 -2.56
C THR A 112 -1.39 -24.54 -1.07
N ARG A 113 -2.08 -25.59 -0.60
CA ARG A 113 -2.03 -26.03 0.82
C ARG A 113 -0.62 -26.40 1.30
N GLU A 114 0.29 -26.79 0.40
CA GLU A 114 1.68 -27.15 0.75
C GLU A 114 2.62 -25.95 0.90
N ALA A 115 2.09 -24.73 0.83
CA ALA A 115 2.76 -23.47 1.14
C ALA A 115 3.98 -23.07 0.27
N THR A 116 4.34 -23.84 -0.76
CA THR A 116 5.50 -23.60 -1.65
C THR A 116 5.15 -23.37 -3.12
N SER A 117 3.90 -23.58 -3.52
CA SER A 117 3.47 -23.40 -4.91
C SER A 117 2.29 -22.44 -5.05
N ILE A 118 2.21 -21.80 -6.21
CA ILE A 118 1.12 -20.93 -6.67
C ILE A 118 0.38 -21.56 -7.84
N THR A 119 -0.91 -21.25 -7.99
CA THR A 119 -1.74 -21.76 -9.10
C THR A 119 -2.34 -20.61 -9.91
N PHE A 120 -2.28 -20.74 -11.24
CA PHE A 120 -2.97 -19.89 -12.21
C PHE A 120 -4.04 -20.70 -12.93
N SER A 121 -5.27 -20.18 -12.97
CA SER A 121 -6.41 -20.83 -13.66
C SER A 121 -6.36 -20.71 -15.19
N SER A 122 -5.51 -19.84 -15.69
CA SER A 122 -5.36 -19.45 -17.09
C SER A 122 -3.95 -18.94 -17.32
N SER A 123 -3.54 -18.77 -18.58
CA SER A 123 -2.27 -18.09 -18.87
C SER A 123 -2.31 -16.65 -18.37
N VAL A 124 -1.19 -16.19 -17.82
CA VAL A 124 -1.02 -14.84 -17.25
C VAL A 124 0.27 -14.19 -17.75
N ASN A 125 0.35 -12.86 -17.65
CA ASN A 125 1.61 -12.12 -17.77
C ASN A 125 2.06 -11.67 -16.38
N LEU A 126 3.26 -12.07 -15.98
CA LEU A 126 3.87 -11.72 -14.70
C LEU A 126 5.01 -10.74 -14.92
N SER A 127 5.00 -9.65 -14.15
CA SER A 127 6.20 -8.86 -13.91
C SER A 127 7.01 -9.51 -12.80
N VAL A 128 8.31 -9.65 -12.97
CA VAL A 128 9.23 -10.19 -11.98
C VAL A 128 10.32 -9.18 -11.72
N CYS A 129 10.53 -8.83 -10.45
CA CYS A 129 11.58 -7.92 -10.01
C CYS A 129 12.40 -8.54 -8.88
N ARG A 130 13.71 -8.30 -8.89
CA ARG A 130 14.58 -8.59 -7.75
C ARG A 130 14.67 -7.38 -6.82
N VAL A 131 14.43 -7.59 -5.53
CA VAL A 131 14.32 -6.49 -4.55
C VAL A 131 15.34 -6.56 -3.41
N ASP A 132 16.15 -7.62 -3.32
CA ASP A 132 17.23 -7.74 -2.34
C ASP A 132 18.53 -7.05 -2.80
N THR A 133 19.46 -6.87 -1.87
CA THR A 133 20.76 -6.21 -2.08
C THR A 133 21.95 -7.18 -2.08
N ALA A 134 21.73 -8.49 -2.27
CA ALA A 134 22.75 -9.53 -2.07
C ALA A 134 23.87 -9.59 -3.14
N GLY A 135 23.98 -8.60 -4.03
CA GLY A 135 25.11 -8.39 -4.96
C GLY A 135 25.21 -9.34 -6.15
N ASP A 136 25.28 -10.65 -5.90
CA ASP A 136 25.53 -11.67 -6.95
C ASP A 136 24.33 -11.82 -7.89
N ALA A 137 24.57 -12.08 -9.18
CA ALA A 137 23.51 -12.29 -10.16
C ALA A 137 22.68 -13.56 -9.89
N VAL A 138 21.36 -13.48 -10.07
CA VAL A 138 20.42 -14.60 -9.79
C VAL A 138 19.45 -14.75 -10.94
N THR A 139 19.17 -15.99 -11.36
CA THR A 139 18.07 -16.27 -12.29
C THR A 139 16.84 -16.73 -11.51
N PHE A 140 15.70 -16.11 -11.78
CA PHE A 140 14.40 -16.49 -11.22
C PHE A 140 13.53 -17.18 -12.27
N GLY A 141 12.75 -18.14 -11.83
CA GLY A 141 11.82 -18.87 -12.66
C GLY A 141 10.67 -19.50 -11.89
N LEU A 142 9.88 -20.29 -12.61
CA LEU A 142 8.82 -21.13 -12.08
C LEU A 142 9.01 -22.55 -12.60
N THR A 143 8.76 -23.57 -11.77
CA THR A 143 8.72 -24.98 -12.19
C THR A 143 7.45 -25.69 -11.76
N ASN A 144 6.92 -26.57 -12.61
CA ASN A 144 5.82 -27.48 -12.26
C ASN A 144 6.33 -28.91 -11.95
N GLY A 145 7.64 -29.10 -11.83
CA GLY A 145 8.31 -30.40 -11.64
C GLY A 145 8.75 -31.08 -12.95
N THR A 146 8.12 -30.73 -14.08
CA THR A 146 8.45 -31.25 -15.42
C THR A 146 9.10 -30.16 -16.28
N ASP A 147 8.48 -28.98 -16.30
CA ASP A 147 8.90 -27.81 -17.06
C ASP A 147 9.47 -26.74 -16.13
N THR A 148 10.37 -25.94 -16.66
CA THR A 148 10.86 -24.72 -16.00
C THR A 148 10.75 -23.55 -16.96
N VAL A 149 10.12 -22.47 -16.49
CA VAL A 149 10.04 -21.20 -17.20
C VAL A 149 10.99 -20.22 -16.52
N THR A 150 12.03 -19.79 -17.24
CA THR A 150 12.88 -18.69 -16.79
C THR A 150 12.14 -17.37 -16.97
N LEU A 151 11.99 -16.60 -15.89
CA LEU A 151 11.25 -15.33 -15.91
C LEU A 151 12.18 -14.12 -15.86
N LEU A 152 13.31 -14.24 -15.16
CA LEU A 152 14.30 -13.17 -15.06
C LEU A 152 15.69 -13.78 -15.00
N ASN A 153 16.50 -13.56 -16.03
CA ASN A 153 17.81 -14.19 -16.17
C ASN A 153 18.94 -13.25 -15.71
N ASN A 154 19.91 -13.79 -14.95
CA ASN A 154 21.10 -13.06 -14.47
C ASN A 154 20.75 -11.69 -13.85
N ALA A 155 19.76 -11.68 -12.96
CA ALA A 155 19.22 -10.48 -12.33
C ALA A 155 20.25 -9.83 -11.40
N ASN A 156 20.53 -8.55 -11.62
CA ASN A 156 21.29 -7.72 -10.69
C ASN A 156 20.45 -7.39 -9.46
N SER A 157 21.10 -7.26 -8.29
CA SER A 157 20.45 -6.85 -7.04
C SER A 157 20.00 -5.39 -7.08
N ALA A 158 19.08 -5.04 -6.19
CA ALA A 158 18.69 -3.66 -5.93
C ALA A 158 19.79 -2.88 -5.22
N ASN A 159 19.70 -1.55 -5.26
CA ASN A 159 20.55 -0.66 -4.50
C ASN A 159 20.19 -0.70 -3.01
N THR A 160 21.18 -0.49 -2.13
CA THR A 160 20.92 -0.26 -0.72
C THR A 160 20.04 0.98 -0.53
N GLY A 161 18.93 0.81 0.20
CA GLY A 161 17.95 1.88 0.43
C GLY A 161 16.87 1.99 -0.65
N VAL A 162 16.73 0.98 -1.53
CA VAL A 162 15.60 0.85 -2.45
C VAL A 162 14.26 1.02 -1.71
N LEU A 163 13.26 1.55 -2.40
CA LEU A 163 11.92 1.70 -1.84
C LEU A 163 11.40 0.36 -1.31
N THR A 164 10.86 0.36 -0.11
CA THR A 164 10.24 -0.81 0.52
C THR A 164 8.89 -0.44 1.10
N LEU A 165 8.05 -1.44 1.32
CA LEU A 165 6.74 -1.24 1.93
C LEU A 165 6.86 -0.57 3.32
N ASP A 166 7.87 -0.93 4.10
CA ASP A 166 8.13 -0.30 5.40
C ASP A 166 8.51 1.18 5.25
N ALA A 167 9.34 1.54 4.27
CA ALA A 167 9.70 2.92 3.99
C ALA A 167 8.50 3.78 3.58
N ILE A 168 7.55 3.19 2.81
CA ILE A 168 6.29 3.84 2.38
C ILE A 168 5.44 4.25 3.58
N TYR A 169 5.39 3.41 4.62
CA TYR A 169 4.53 3.61 5.78
C TYR A 169 5.24 4.19 7.01
N SER A 170 6.55 4.41 6.96
CA SER A 170 7.34 5.00 8.05
C SER A 170 7.53 6.51 7.83
N GLY A 171 6.46 7.29 7.99
CA GLY A 171 6.52 8.76 7.87
C GLY A 171 7.03 9.21 6.49
N ASN A 172 8.14 9.97 6.45
CA ASN A 172 8.75 10.47 5.21
C ASN A 172 9.90 9.59 4.70
N SER A 173 10.10 8.39 5.23
CA SER A 173 11.23 7.52 4.87
C SER A 173 11.27 7.15 3.38
N TRP A 174 10.12 7.07 2.72
CA TRP A 174 10.03 6.85 1.26
C TRP A 174 10.81 7.89 0.44
N GLN A 175 10.93 9.13 0.92
CA GLN A 175 11.69 10.18 0.21
C GLN A 175 13.20 9.88 0.16
N SER A 176 13.70 9.01 1.04
CA SER A 176 15.12 8.63 1.06
C SER A 176 15.50 7.58 0.02
N SER A 177 14.51 7.00 -0.68
CA SER A 177 14.77 6.05 -1.76
C SER A 177 15.08 6.73 -3.11
N GLU A 178 15.11 8.07 -3.16
CA GLU A 178 15.46 8.83 -4.37
C GLU A 178 16.80 8.35 -4.96
N GLY A 179 16.79 7.98 -6.24
CA GLY A 179 17.94 7.44 -6.95
C GLY A 179 18.37 6.04 -6.50
N LYS A 180 17.56 5.34 -5.69
CA LYS A 180 17.86 3.99 -5.19
C LYS A 180 17.13 2.95 -6.03
N ALA A 181 17.73 2.67 -7.19
CA ALA A 181 17.23 1.70 -8.15
C ALA A 181 16.86 0.34 -7.55
N PHE A 182 15.74 -0.20 -8.02
CA PHE A 182 15.41 -1.61 -7.94
C PHE A 182 16.40 -2.47 -8.72
N GLY A 183 16.40 -3.77 -8.40
CA GLY A 183 17.17 -4.75 -9.15
C GLY A 183 16.62 -4.96 -10.55
N SER A 184 17.17 -5.95 -11.26
CA SER A 184 16.64 -6.30 -12.58
C SER A 184 15.16 -6.66 -12.51
N ALA A 185 14.44 -6.33 -13.58
CA ALA A 185 13.04 -6.66 -13.75
C ALA A 185 12.73 -7.10 -15.19
N ALA A 186 11.71 -7.94 -15.36
CA ALA A 186 11.24 -8.41 -16.66
C ALA A 186 9.75 -8.75 -16.59
N THR A 187 9.09 -8.85 -17.75
CA THR A 187 7.75 -9.43 -17.87
C THR A 187 7.82 -10.73 -18.66
N ALA A 188 7.09 -11.75 -18.24
CA ALA A 188 7.02 -13.03 -18.91
C ALA A 188 5.62 -13.64 -18.85
N SER A 189 5.24 -14.37 -19.90
CA SER A 189 3.99 -15.13 -19.93
C SER A 189 4.18 -16.50 -19.29
N VAL A 190 3.22 -16.89 -18.46
CA VAL A 190 3.19 -18.19 -17.78
C VAL A 190 1.86 -18.85 -18.06
N SER A 191 1.87 -20.12 -18.44
CA SER A 191 0.66 -20.87 -18.72
C SER A 191 -0.12 -21.22 -17.45
N ALA A 192 -1.40 -21.55 -17.63
CA ALA A 192 -2.22 -22.12 -16.57
C ALA A 192 -1.54 -23.34 -15.93
N GLY A 193 -1.67 -23.48 -14.62
CA GLY A 193 -1.07 -24.61 -13.89
C GLY A 193 -0.64 -24.25 -12.48
N THR A 194 -0.03 -25.24 -11.82
CA THR A 194 0.57 -25.07 -10.50
C THR A 194 2.09 -25.01 -10.64
N TRP A 195 2.68 -23.98 -10.04
CA TRP A 195 4.06 -23.59 -10.23
C TRP A 195 4.74 -23.31 -8.88
N THR A 196 5.97 -23.74 -8.74
CA THR A 196 6.84 -23.46 -7.60
C THR A 196 7.89 -22.43 -8.04
N PRO A 197 8.02 -21.30 -7.34
CA PRO A 197 9.11 -20.36 -7.58
C PRO A 197 10.47 -20.98 -7.32
N VAL A 198 11.39 -20.76 -8.27
CA VAL A 198 12.76 -21.25 -8.21
C VAL A 198 13.73 -20.10 -8.47
N ALA A 199 14.89 -20.20 -7.86
CA ALA A 199 16.01 -19.30 -8.11
C ALA A 199 17.31 -20.10 -8.23
N THR A 200 18.21 -19.64 -9.10
CA THR A 200 19.55 -20.21 -9.25
C THR A 200 20.62 -19.14 -9.23
N ARG A 201 21.73 -19.41 -8.54
CA ARG A 201 22.97 -18.61 -8.58
C ARG A 201 24.09 -19.52 -9.11
N ASP A 202 24.78 -19.09 -10.17
CA ASP A 202 25.83 -19.88 -10.83
C ASP A 202 25.39 -21.32 -11.19
N GLY A 203 24.16 -21.47 -11.66
CA GLY A 203 23.57 -22.77 -12.02
C GLY A 203 23.17 -23.66 -10.82
N LYS A 204 23.38 -23.22 -9.58
CA LYS A 204 22.97 -23.94 -8.37
C LYS A 204 21.62 -23.42 -7.87
N ALA A 205 20.71 -24.34 -7.58
CA ALA A 205 19.41 -24.01 -7.02
C ALA A 205 19.54 -23.43 -5.61
N LEU A 206 18.77 -22.38 -5.34
CA LEU A 206 18.63 -21.79 -4.03
C LEU A 206 17.35 -22.32 -3.36
N ALA A 207 17.47 -22.73 -2.11
CA ALA A 207 16.32 -23.24 -1.36
C ALA A 207 15.29 -22.12 -1.14
N LEU A 208 14.04 -22.35 -1.54
CA LEU A 208 12.92 -21.48 -1.20
C LEU A 208 12.68 -21.54 0.32
N LYS A 209 12.77 -20.39 0.99
CA LYS A 209 12.60 -20.25 2.45
C LYS A 209 11.20 -19.81 2.81
N SER A 210 10.64 -18.87 2.06
CA SER A 210 9.28 -18.40 2.27
C SER A 210 8.61 -18.05 0.95
N LEU A 211 7.29 -18.22 0.94
CA LEU A 211 6.42 -17.82 -0.17
C LEU A 211 5.20 -17.13 0.41
N ILE A 212 5.02 -15.87 0.07
CA ILE A 212 3.90 -15.04 0.53
C ILE A 212 3.09 -14.65 -0.71
N VAL A 213 1.77 -14.85 -0.66
CA VAL A 213 0.84 -14.47 -1.73
C VAL A 213 -0.14 -13.45 -1.15
N ASN A 214 -0.11 -12.25 -1.69
CA ASN A 214 -0.83 -11.09 -1.19
C ASN A 214 -1.46 -10.34 -2.38
N GLY A 215 -2.77 -10.52 -2.57
CA GLY A 215 -3.49 -9.91 -3.69
C GLY A 215 -2.95 -10.38 -5.05
N ASN A 216 -2.43 -9.44 -5.82
CA ASN A 216 -1.86 -9.67 -7.15
C ASN A 216 -0.34 -9.97 -7.11
N ASN A 217 0.24 -10.13 -5.92
CA ASN A 217 1.68 -10.24 -5.71
C ASN A 217 2.06 -11.56 -5.03
N VAL A 218 3.19 -12.10 -5.46
CA VAL A 218 3.87 -13.24 -4.86
C VAL A 218 5.28 -12.81 -4.50
N THR A 219 5.64 -12.90 -3.23
CA THR A 219 7.00 -12.66 -2.74
C THR A 219 7.64 -14.00 -2.38
N ALA A 220 8.71 -14.36 -3.08
CA ALA A 220 9.50 -15.55 -2.79
C ALA A 220 10.86 -15.14 -2.22
N THR A 221 11.16 -15.59 -1.01
CA THR A 221 12.48 -15.41 -0.39
C THR A 221 13.20 -16.75 -0.38
N TYR A 222 14.44 -16.74 -0.88
CA TYR A 222 15.30 -17.90 -0.99
C TYR A 222 16.43 -17.84 0.06
N ALA A 223 17.31 -18.84 0.05
CA ALA A 223 18.55 -18.81 0.80
C ALA A 223 19.32 -17.50 0.55
N ASP A 224 20.10 -17.07 1.55
CA ASP A 224 20.85 -15.81 1.56
C ASP A 224 19.99 -14.53 1.47
N ASN A 225 18.69 -14.64 1.79
CA ASN A 225 17.70 -13.56 1.74
C ASN A 225 17.49 -12.97 0.34
N ILE A 226 17.83 -13.71 -0.72
CA ILE A 226 17.49 -13.33 -2.08
C ILE A 226 15.98 -13.28 -2.21
N THR A 227 15.45 -12.19 -2.76
CA THR A 227 14.01 -11.97 -2.81
C THR A 227 13.57 -11.57 -4.22
N GLY A 228 12.70 -12.40 -4.79
CA GLY A 228 12.02 -12.16 -6.05
C GLY A 228 10.54 -11.85 -5.81
N VAL A 229 10.04 -10.81 -6.47
CA VAL A 229 8.65 -10.37 -6.41
C VAL A 229 8.00 -10.58 -7.77
N PHE A 230 6.93 -11.37 -7.81
CA PHE A 230 6.16 -11.70 -9.01
C PHE A 230 4.80 -11.03 -8.90
N THR A 231 4.45 -10.20 -9.87
CA THR A 231 3.28 -9.31 -9.82
C THR A 231 2.43 -9.50 -11.07
N LEU A 232 1.12 -9.60 -10.88
CA LEU A 232 0.15 -9.39 -11.96
C LEU A 232 -0.20 -7.90 -12.08
N SER A 233 -0.35 -7.43 -13.31
CA SER A 233 -0.51 -6.01 -13.64
C SER A 233 -1.82 -5.35 -13.18
N GLY A 234 -2.88 -6.13 -12.93
CA GLY A 234 -4.18 -5.63 -12.47
C GLY A 234 -4.26 -5.52 -10.94
N THR A 235 -5.19 -4.72 -10.43
CA THR A 235 -5.41 -4.56 -8.98
C THR A 235 -5.95 -5.82 -8.29
N GLY A 236 -6.50 -6.77 -9.06
CA GLY A 236 -7.35 -7.81 -8.50
C GLY A 236 -8.70 -7.24 -8.06
N THR A 237 -9.44 -8.02 -7.28
CA THR A 237 -10.74 -7.65 -6.70
C THR A 237 -10.68 -7.74 -5.18
N ALA A 238 -11.55 -7.06 -4.46
CA ALA A 238 -11.67 -7.25 -3.02
C ALA A 238 -12.48 -8.52 -2.70
N SER A 239 -11.98 -9.35 -1.79
CA SER A 239 -12.63 -10.59 -1.30
C SER A 239 -14.00 -10.37 -0.65
N ASN A 240 -14.21 -9.20 -0.06
CA ASN A 240 -15.48 -8.73 0.51
C ASN A 240 -15.66 -7.28 0.08
N PRO A 241 -16.18 -7.00 -1.12
CA PRO A 241 -16.15 -5.66 -1.69
C PRO A 241 -16.92 -4.62 -0.87
N GLY A 242 -17.84 -5.05 0.02
CA GLY A 242 -18.69 -4.14 0.77
C GLY A 242 -19.40 -3.14 -0.13
N SER A 243 -20.07 -2.15 0.45
CA SER A 243 -20.61 -1.00 -0.26
C SER A 243 -19.72 0.24 -0.12
N ILE A 244 -18.45 0.04 0.21
CA ILE A 244 -17.52 1.09 0.64
C ILE A 244 -16.65 1.50 -0.54
N SER A 245 -16.60 2.79 -0.86
CA SER A 245 -15.66 3.30 -1.85
C SER A 245 -14.22 3.10 -1.37
N PRO A 246 -13.32 2.53 -2.19
CA PRO A 246 -11.91 2.41 -1.85
C PRO A 246 -11.30 3.77 -1.51
N VAL A 247 -10.41 3.78 -0.52
CA VAL A 247 -9.64 4.97 -0.17
C VAL A 247 -8.28 4.89 -0.83
N LEU A 248 -7.95 5.93 -1.57
CA LEU A 248 -6.66 6.11 -2.23
C LEU A 248 -5.77 7.02 -1.39
N THR A 249 -4.51 6.64 -1.21
CA THR A 249 -3.47 7.58 -0.76
C THR A 249 -2.43 7.71 -1.86
N VAL A 250 -2.02 8.94 -2.14
CA VAL A 250 -0.99 9.24 -3.13
C VAL A 250 0.12 10.01 -2.44
N GLN A 251 1.37 9.66 -2.73
CA GLN A 251 2.58 10.41 -2.38
C GLN A 251 3.33 10.71 -3.67
N ARG A 252 3.95 11.89 -3.78
CA ARG A 252 4.63 12.31 -5.02
C ARG A 252 6.05 12.79 -4.74
N LEU A 253 7.05 12.14 -5.33
CA LEU A 253 8.43 12.62 -5.43
C LEU A 253 8.80 13.08 -6.84
N GLY A 254 8.06 12.69 -7.87
CA GLY A 254 8.33 13.09 -9.24
C GLY A 254 8.05 14.57 -9.46
N THR A 255 8.94 15.26 -10.16
CA THR A 255 8.79 16.70 -10.44
C THR A 255 7.78 16.98 -11.56
N TYR A 256 7.44 15.98 -12.37
CA TYR A 256 6.46 16.10 -13.44
C TYR A 256 5.04 16.24 -12.89
N ASN A 257 4.22 17.05 -13.57
CA ASN A 257 2.80 17.25 -13.22
C ASN A 257 1.96 16.13 -13.82
N ASN A 258 2.17 14.93 -13.30
CA ASN A 258 1.57 13.71 -13.83
C ASN A 258 0.07 13.63 -13.53
N SER A 259 -0.64 12.83 -14.32
CA SER A 259 -2.02 12.42 -14.02
C SER A 259 -2.08 10.90 -13.84
N ILE A 260 -2.99 10.41 -13.00
CA ILE A 260 -3.18 8.97 -12.74
C ILE A 260 -4.59 8.59 -13.16
N GLY A 261 -4.73 7.56 -13.99
CA GLY A 261 -6.01 7.01 -14.40
C GLY A 261 -6.24 5.60 -13.89
N PHE A 262 -7.49 5.24 -13.62
CA PHE A 262 -7.93 3.86 -13.43
C PHE A 262 -8.86 3.46 -14.56
N TYR A 263 -8.69 2.27 -15.10
CA TYR A 263 -9.59 1.75 -16.15
C TYR A 263 -9.93 0.30 -15.87
N GLU A 264 -11.20 -0.07 -16.07
CA GLU A 264 -11.61 -1.46 -15.94
C GLU A 264 -10.89 -2.31 -17.00
N ALA A 265 -10.29 -3.40 -16.54
CA ALA A 265 -9.58 -4.35 -17.38
C ALA A 265 -9.98 -5.77 -16.98
N ASP A 266 -10.02 -6.68 -17.94
CA ASP A 266 -10.21 -8.09 -17.66
C ASP A 266 -9.12 -8.60 -16.69
N SER A 267 -9.55 -9.26 -15.62
CA SER A 267 -8.65 -9.65 -14.51
C SER A 267 -7.61 -10.69 -14.88
N ILE A 268 -7.80 -11.40 -16.00
CA ILE A 268 -6.93 -12.46 -16.48
C ILE A 268 -6.03 -11.93 -17.60
N THR A 269 -6.65 -11.39 -18.65
CA THR A 269 -5.98 -11.02 -19.90
C THR A 269 -5.49 -9.57 -19.89
N GLY A 270 -6.05 -8.72 -19.02
CA GLY A 270 -5.82 -7.28 -19.05
C GLY A 270 -6.53 -6.55 -20.18
N SER A 271 -7.41 -7.23 -20.93
CA SER A 271 -8.07 -6.59 -22.08
C SER A 271 -9.00 -5.46 -21.66
N VAL A 272 -9.03 -4.40 -22.45
CA VAL A 272 -9.90 -3.23 -22.25
C VAL A 272 -11.06 -3.27 -23.24
N SER A 273 -12.29 -3.06 -22.75
CA SER A 273 -13.47 -2.96 -23.61
C SER A 273 -13.50 -1.64 -24.37
N VAL A 274 -13.89 -1.67 -25.65
CA VAL A 274 -14.07 -0.50 -26.51
C VAL A 274 -15.54 -0.38 -26.89
N ALA A 275 -16.14 0.80 -26.73
CA ALA A 275 -17.53 1.02 -27.08
C ALA A 275 -17.78 0.73 -28.57
N GLY A 276 -18.70 -0.20 -28.88
CA GLY A 276 -19.04 -0.57 -30.25
C GLY A 276 -17.97 -1.37 -31.00
N GLY A 277 -16.93 -1.85 -30.32
CA GLY A 277 -15.83 -2.59 -30.93
C GLY A 277 -15.43 -3.85 -30.13
N SER A 278 -14.43 -4.55 -30.65
CA SER A 278 -13.81 -5.68 -29.95
C SER A 278 -12.93 -5.20 -28.79
N ALA A 279 -12.82 -6.01 -27.74
CA ALA A 279 -11.87 -5.75 -26.67
C ALA A 279 -10.43 -5.74 -27.20
N LEU A 280 -9.60 -4.85 -26.66
CA LEU A 280 -8.19 -4.73 -27.02
C LEU A 280 -7.33 -5.35 -25.93
N ALA A 281 -6.47 -6.29 -26.30
CA ALA A 281 -5.47 -6.85 -25.40
C ALA A 281 -4.30 -5.85 -25.20
N PRO A 282 -3.58 -5.91 -24.07
CA PRO A 282 -2.36 -5.12 -23.87
C PRO A 282 -1.38 -5.31 -25.04
N GLY A 283 -0.88 -4.19 -25.58
CA GLY A 283 0.02 -4.17 -26.75
C GLY A 283 -0.70 -4.02 -28.10
N ALA A 284 -2.02 -4.17 -28.15
CA ALA A 284 -2.79 -3.85 -29.34
C ALA A 284 -2.76 -2.33 -29.62
N ALA A 285 -2.72 -1.96 -30.91
CA ALA A 285 -2.79 -0.57 -31.32
C ALA A 285 -4.08 0.09 -30.77
N GLY A 286 -3.94 1.27 -30.15
CA GLY A 286 -5.07 1.99 -29.54
C GLY A 286 -5.44 1.55 -28.12
N TYR A 287 -4.79 0.52 -27.54
CA TYR A 287 -5.08 0.06 -26.18
C TYR A 287 -4.98 1.20 -25.14
N LEU A 288 -3.89 1.97 -25.15
CA LEU A 288 -3.68 3.05 -24.18
C LEU A 288 -4.73 4.16 -24.32
N GLN A 289 -5.14 4.48 -25.55
CA GLN A 289 -6.18 5.47 -25.82
C GLN A 289 -7.56 4.97 -25.38
N ALA A 290 -7.88 3.69 -25.60
CA ALA A 290 -9.10 3.07 -25.10
C ALA A 290 -9.14 3.05 -23.56
N ALA A 291 -8.03 2.69 -22.92
CA ALA A 291 -7.89 2.74 -21.47
C ALA A 291 -8.09 4.16 -20.92
N LEU A 292 -7.48 5.17 -21.55
CA LEU A 292 -7.67 6.57 -21.15
C LEU A 292 -9.12 7.04 -21.34
N ALA A 293 -9.75 6.67 -22.46
CA ALA A 293 -11.15 6.99 -22.71
C ALA A 293 -12.06 6.37 -21.64
N ASN A 294 -11.81 5.11 -21.25
CA ASN A 294 -12.54 4.44 -20.18
C ASN A 294 -12.29 5.09 -18.81
N ALA A 295 -11.06 5.52 -18.51
CA ALA A 295 -10.77 6.24 -17.27
C ALA A 295 -11.55 7.56 -17.22
N LYS A 296 -11.55 8.34 -18.30
CA LYS A 296 -12.26 9.62 -18.38
C LYS A 296 -13.78 9.46 -18.29
N SER A 297 -14.37 8.54 -19.06
CA SER A 297 -15.83 8.36 -19.12
C SER A 297 -16.43 7.91 -17.79
N ASN A 298 -15.65 7.19 -16.98
CA ASN A 298 -16.06 6.72 -15.66
C ASN A 298 -15.67 7.67 -14.50
N GLY A 299 -15.07 8.84 -14.79
CA GLY A 299 -14.62 9.77 -13.75
C GLY A 299 -13.49 9.20 -12.89
N LEU A 300 -12.62 8.38 -13.49
CA LEU A 300 -11.53 7.65 -12.87
C LEU A 300 -10.14 8.20 -13.25
N LEU A 301 -10.08 9.41 -13.82
CA LEU A 301 -8.83 10.11 -14.11
C LEU A 301 -8.61 11.22 -13.08
N LEU A 302 -7.54 11.11 -12.31
CA LEU A 302 -7.02 12.17 -11.45
C LEU A 302 -6.03 13.00 -12.25
N THR A 303 -6.35 14.27 -12.44
CA THR A 303 -5.45 15.24 -13.06
C THR A 303 -4.35 15.68 -12.10
N ALA A 304 -3.28 16.27 -12.62
CA ALA A 304 -2.19 16.82 -11.80
C ALA A 304 -2.65 17.79 -10.70
N ALA A 305 -3.76 18.52 -10.91
CA ALA A 305 -4.32 19.43 -9.93
C ALA A 305 -5.03 18.72 -8.75
N GLU A 306 -5.37 17.44 -8.92
CA GLU A 306 -6.01 16.60 -7.91
C GLU A 306 -5.00 15.73 -7.16
N LEU A 307 -3.76 15.67 -7.66
CA LEU A 307 -2.64 14.98 -7.02
C LEU A 307 -1.89 15.90 -6.04
N PRO A 308 -1.17 15.34 -5.05
CA PRO A 308 -0.40 16.15 -4.11
C PRO A 308 0.76 16.88 -4.79
N ASP A 309 1.19 17.97 -4.16
CA ASP A 309 2.42 18.68 -4.54
C ASP A 309 3.67 17.81 -4.34
N TYR A 310 4.78 18.25 -4.91
CA TYR A 310 6.09 17.61 -4.73
C TYR A 310 6.45 17.44 -3.24
N LYS A 311 6.91 16.24 -2.87
CA LYS A 311 7.22 15.80 -1.49
C LYS A 311 6.03 15.77 -0.53
N GLN A 312 4.81 15.84 -1.04
CA GLN A 312 3.59 15.74 -0.25
C GLN A 312 2.85 14.43 -0.51
N GLY A 313 1.88 14.16 0.37
CA GLY A 313 0.90 13.11 0.17
C GLY A 313 -0.51 13.60 0.43
N SER A 314 -1.48 12.97 -0.21
CA SER A 314 -2.90 13.27 -0.05
C SER A 314 -3.72 12.00 0.07
N VAL A 315 -4.93 12.15 0.63
CA VAL A 315 -5.95 11.10 0.68
C VAL A 315 -7.06 11.50 -0.28
N ILE A 316 -7.42 10.59 -1.17
CA ILE A 316 -8.48 10.77 -2.16
C ILE A 316 -9.54 9.70 -1.88
N ASN A 317 -10.76 10.16 -1.58
CA ASN A 317 -11.90 9.31 -1.20
C ASN A 317 -13.13 9.53 -2.10
N SER A 318 -12.98 10.31 -3.17
CA SER A 318 -14.04 10.68 -4.11
C SER A 318 -14.05 9.82 -5.38
N LEU A 319 -13.03 9.00 -5.62
CA LEU A 319 -12.97 8.17 -6.83
C LEU A 319 -14.06 7.08 -6.80
N PRO A 320 -14.88 6.95 -7.85
CA PRO A 320 -15.95 5.96 -7.94
C PRO A 320 -15.41 4.55 -8.27
N LEU A 321 -14.36 4.10 -7.58
CA LEU A 321 -13.81 2.76 -7.76
C LEU A 321 -14.79 1.72 -7.23
N ASN A 322 -15.02 0.66 -8.02
CA ASN A 322 -15.81 -0.48 -7.61
C ASN A 322 -14.87 -1.60 -7.13
N PRO A 323 -14.84 -1.94 -5.83
CA PRO A 323 -13.94 -2.95 -5.29
C PRO A 323 -14.20 -4.37 -5.83
N ALA A 324 -15.34 -4.62 -6.49
CA ALA A 324 -15.63 -5.88 -7.18
C ALA A 324 -15.03 -5.97 -8.60
N LYS A 325 -14.38 -4.91 -9.09
CA LYS A 325 -13.78 -4.83 -10.42
C LYS A 325 -12.26 -4.85 -10.34
N ASN A 326 -11.64 -5.35 -11.41
CA ASN A 326 -10.21 -5.25 -11.62
C ASN A 326 -9.89 -4.01 -12.45
N TYR A 327 -8.91 -3.24 -12.00
CA TYR A 327 -8.44 -2.05 -12.68
C TYR A 327 -7.01 -2.22 -13.17
N GLY A 328 -6.74 -1.70 -14.36
CA GLY A 328 -5.40 -1.26 -14.74
C GLY A 328 -5.18 0.20 -14.33
N LEU A 329 -3.92 0.59 -14.27
CA LEU A 329 -3.53 1.97 -13.98
C LEU A 329 -2.93 2.62 -15.21
N LEU A 330 -3.14 3.93 -15.33
CA LEU A 330 -2.46 4.79 -16.29
C LEU A 330 -1.65 5.85 -15.56
N LEU A 331 -0.48 6.15 -16.11
CA LEU A 331 0.30 7.34 -15.82
C LEU A 331 0.35 8.18 -17.09
N LEU A 332 -0.07 9.44 -17.01
CA LEU A 332 0.13 10.42 -18.08
C LEU A 332 1.22 11.38 -17.63
N VAL A 333 2.36 11.35 -18.32
CA VAL A 333 3.51 12.17 -17.96
C VAL A 333 3.20 13.64 -18.27
N ASN A 334 3.36 14.53 -17.28
CA ASN A 334 2.93 15.93 -17.38
C ASN A 334 1.45 16.09 -17.82
N GLY A 335 0.60 15.09 -17.55
CA GLY A 335 -0.79 15.08 -18.01
C GLY A 335 -0.96 14.90 -19.53
N SER A 336 0.10 14.54 -20.26
CA SER A 336 0.06 14.36 -21.70
C SER A 336 -0.66 13.08 -22.10
N GLU A 337 -1.63 13.19 -23.01
CA GLU A 337 -2.36 12.05 -23.60
C GLU A 337 -1.57 11.32 -24.69
N THR A 338 -0.39 11.83 -25.04
CA THR A 338 0.52 11.16 -26.00
C THR A 338 1.65 10.42 -25.31
N GLN A 339 1.86 10.66 -24.01
CA GLN A 339 2.88 10.00 -23.19
C GLN A 339 2.20 9.29 -22.02
N ILE A 340 1.62 8.13 -22.35
CA ILE A 340 0.84 7.31 -21.43
C ILE A 340 1.60 6.01 -21.14
N TYR A 341 1.64 5.61 -19.88
CA TYR A 341 2.07 4.29 -19.45
C TYR A 341 0.94 3.56 -18.72
N SER A 342 0.97 2.25 -18.79
CA SER A 342 -0.01 1.33 -18.21
C SER A 342 0.64 0.36 -17.23
N SER A 343 -0.07 -0.04 -16.18
CA SER A 343 0.37 -1.13 -15.29
C SER A 343 0.49 -2.48 -16.01
N TYR A 344 -0.22 -2.64 -17.14
CA TYR A 344 -0.04 -3.76 -18.07
C TYR A 344 1.14 -3.44 -19.00
N SER A 345 2.33 -3.92 -18.61
CA SER A 345 3.62 -3.59 -19.25
C SER A 345 3.66 -3.87 -20.76
N ALA A 346 2.95 -4.89 -21.24
CA ALA A 346 2.84 -5.21 -22.67
C ALA A 346 2.22 -4.06 -23.51
N ALA A 347 1.47 -3.14 -22.88
CA ALA A 347 0.95 -1.95 -23.55
C ALA A 347 1.97 -0.79 -23.62
N ASN A 348 3.07 -0.87 -22.89
CA ASN A 348 4.06 0.20 -22.81
C ASN A 348 5.11 0.06 -23.93
N PRO A 349 5.73 1.17 -24.35
CA PRO A 349 6.88 1.13 -25.25
C PRO A 349 7.95 0.14 -24.74
N GLY A 350 8.33 -0.82 -25.59
CA GLY A 350 9.32 -1.84 -25.24
C GLY A 350 8.84 -2.92 -24.26
N GLY A 351 7.56 -2.94 -23.89
CA GLY A 351 7.03 -3.94 -22.95
C GLY A 351 7.48 -3.76 -21.50
N LEU A 352 7.90 -2.54 -21.13
CA LEU A 352 8.56 -2.26 -19.85
C LEU A 352 7.56 -2.00 -18.72
N SER A 353 7.94 -2.38 -17.50
CA SER A 353 7.13 -2.15 -16.30
C SER A 353 7.41 -0.76 -15.74
N GLN A 354 6.47 0.16 -15.92
CA GLN A 354 6.52 1.51 -15.32
C GLN A 354 5.94 1.54 -13.90
N PHE A 355 5.40 0.41 -13.46
CA PHE A 355 4.71 0.24 -12.19
C PHE A 355 5.36 -0.93 -11.45
N GLN A 356 5.61 -0.75 -10.17
CA GLN A 356 6.10 -1.79 -9.27
C GLN A 356 5.09 -1.99 -8.15
N SER A 357 4.49 -3.18 -8.08
CA SER A 357 3.64 -3.53 -6.94
C SER A 357 4.50 -3.97 -5.77
N PHE A 358 4.17 -3.47 -4.59
CA PHE A 358 4.73 -3.91 -3.31
C PHE A 358 3.80 -4.93 -2.62
N GLY A 359 2.76 -5.36 -3.34
CA GLY A 359 1.72 -6.23 -2.86
C GLY A 359 0.66 -5.50 -2.04
N SER A 360 -0.27 -6.29 -1.54
CA SER A 360 -1.20 -5.87 -0.50
C SER A 360 -0.81 -6.53 0.81
N ASN A 361 -0.01 -5.87 1.63
CA ASN A 361 -0.14 -6.17 3.05
C ASN A 361 -1.58 -5.80 3.44
N ASP A 362 -1.98 -6.12 4.67
CA ASP A 362 -3.37 -5.88 5.06
C ASP A 362 -3.75 -4.37 4.94
N ARG A 363 -2.83 -3.43 4.63
CA ARG A 363 -3.11 -1.99 4.35
C ARG A 363 -3.66 -1.68 2.95
N GLY A 364 -3.85 -2.68 2.09
CA GLY A 364 -4.33 -2.52 0.70
C GLY A 364 -3.21 -2.64 -0.32
N LEU A 365 -3.52 -2.51 -1.62
CA LEU A 365 -2.56 -2.64 -2.71
C LEU A 365 -1.68 -1.39 -2.84
N THR A 366 -0.36 -1.54 -2.70
CA THR A 366 0.62 -0.46 -2.86
C THR A 366 1.42 -0.60 -4.13
N ILE A 367 1.53 0.49 -4.89
CA ILE A 367 2.17 0.55 -6.19
C ILE A 367 3.06 1.79 -6.23
N GLY A 368 4.33 1.59 -6.57
CA GLY A 368 5.27 2.63 -6.96
C GLY A 368 5.27 2.79 -8.48
N ILE A 369 5.52 4.01 -8.95
CA ILE A 369 5.42 4.39 -10.35
C ILE A 369 6.62 5.24 -10.71
N GLU A 370 7.18 5.00 -11.90
CA GLU A 370 8.20 5.82 -12.55
C GLU A 370 7.55 6.76 -13.56
N ASP A 371 7.85 8.06 -13.49
CA ASP A 371 7.35 9.06 -14.44
C ASP A 371 8.23 9.25 -15.67
N LEU A 372 9.46 8.75 -15.62
CA LEU A 372 10.33 8.61 -16.78
C LEU A 372 10.26 7.20 -17.36
N ASN A 373 10.56 7.07 -18.66
CA ASN A 373 10.63 5.77 -19.31
C ASN A 373 11.77 4.94 -18.69
N VAL A 374 11.47 3.76 -18.17
CA VAL A 374 12.47 2.82 -17.60
C VAL A 374 13.58 2.46 -18.59
N ALA A 375 13.34 2.52 -19.91
CA ALA A 375 14.39 2.32 -20.92
C ALA A 375 15.33 3.51 -21.09
N SER A 376 14.94 4.72 -20.69
CA SER A 376 15.69 5.94 -20.95
C SER A 376 15.39 7.03 -19.92
N GLY A 377 16.37 7.31 -19.07
CA GLY A 377 16.34 8.46 -18.15
C GLY A 377 15.73 8.19 -16.78
N SER A 378 15.07 7.05 -16.58
CA SER A 378 14.60 6.56 -15.27
C SER A 378 15.77 6.02 -14.44
N ASP A 379 15.77 6.32 -13.14
CA ASP A 379 16.67 5.75 -12.14
C ASP A 379 16.10 4.49 -11.48
N ARG A 380 14.83 4.16 -11.75
CA ARG A 380 14.15 2.90 -11.43
C ARG A 380 13.98 2.69 -9.93
N ASP A 381 13.73 3.74 -9.17
CA ASP A 381 13.45 3.69 -7.73
C ASP A 381 11.94 3.64 -7.36
N PHE A 382 11.07 3.78 -8.36
CA PHE A 382 9.61 3.73 -8.37
C PHE A 382 8.95 4.59 -7.27
N ASN A 383 9.57 5.70 -6.89
CA ASN A 383 9.05 6.58 -5.85
C ASN A 383 8.47 7.91 -6.37
N ASP A 384 8.53 8.16 -7.69
CA ASP A 384 8.00 9.38 -8.31
C ASP A 384 6.54 9.59 -7.92
N ILE A 385 5.77 8.50 -7.99
CA ILE A 385 4.44 8.43 -7.41
C ILE A 385 4.31 7.10 -6.66
N ILE A 386 3.85 7.19 -5.43
CA ILE A 386 3.48 6.03 -4.63
C ILE A 386 1.99 6.10 -4.36
N MET A 387 1.30 5.02 -4.68
CA MET A 387 -0.15 4.93 -4.60
C MET A 387 -0.54 3.73 -3.75
N THR A 388 -1.47 3.90 -2.82
CA THR A 388 -2.06 2.79 -2.06
C THR A 388 -3.57 2.81 -2.18
N ILE A 389 -4.15 1.67 -2.57
CA ILE A 389 -5.60 1.46 -2.72
C ILE A 389 -6.07 0.50 -1.61
N ALA A 390 -6.94 0.96 -0.72
CA ALA A 390 -7.51 0.10 0.31
C ALA A 390 -9.01 -0.14 0.09
N SER A 391 -9.46 -1.38 0.30
CA SER A 391 -10.86 -1.79 0.11
C SER A 391 -11.84 -1.29 1.18
N SER A 392 -11.38 -0.56 2.20
CA SER A 392 -12.28 0.14 3.13
C SER A 392 -11.77 1.52 3.56
N SER A 393 -12.73 2.39 3.85
CA SER A 393 -12.59 3.51 4.78
C SER A 393 -12.23 2.98 6.16
N ILE A 394 -11.37 3.69 6.89
CA ILE A 394 -11.18 3.47 8.34
C ILE A 394 -12.56 3.60 9.00
N SER A 395 -13.21 2.49 9.36
CA SER A 395 -14.31 2.48 10.32
C SER A 395 -13.71 2.17 11.68
N VAL A 396 -13.79 3.14 12.58
CA VAL A 396 -13.61 2.91 14.02
C VAL A 396 -14.99 2.45 14.49
N ILE A 397 -15.11 1.20 14.95
CA ILE A 397 -16.33 0.71 15.62
C ILE A 397 -16.24 1.08 17.09
#